data_AF-X0TZN4-F1
#
_entry.id   AF-X0TZN4-F1
#
_cell.length_a   1.000
_cell.length_b   1.000
_cell.length_c   1.000
_cell.angle_alpha   90.00
_cell.angle_beta   90.00
_cell.angle_gamma   90.00
#
_symmetry.space_group_name_H-M   'P 1'
#
loop_
_entity.id
_entity.type
_entity.pdbx_description
1 polymer ?
#
loop_
_entity_poly.entity_id
_entity_poly.type
_entity_poly.pdbx_seq_one_letter_code
_entity_poly.pdbx_strand_id
1 'polypeptide(L)' 'MKTKAFQKIYTHIENITKATCTIKAEGITNEEMAYVDGRPAQVVKI' A
#
# COMPACT_ATOMS: atom_id res chain seq x y z
N MET A 1 11.69 19.53 -14.25
CA MET A 1 11.44 18.18 -13.69
C MET A 1 10.46 18.36 -12.54
N LYS A 2 9.20 17.89 -12.63
CA LYS A 2 8.26 17.97 -11.50
C LYS A 2 8.79 17.08 -10.38
N THR A 3 9.02 17.64 -9.19
CA THR A 3 9.37 16.87 -7.99
C THR A 3 8.25 15.87 -7.73
N LYS A 4 8.54 14.57 -7.89
CA LYS A 4 7.60 13.53 -7.46
C LYS A 4 7.51 13.62 -5.94
N ALA A 5 6.29 13.65 -5.40
CA ALA A 5 6.10 13.49 -3.96
C ALA A 5 6.78 12.20 -3.50
N PHE A 6 7.32 12.21 -2.28
CA PHE A 6 7.95 11.03 -1.69
C PHE A 6 6.94 9.87 -1.66
N GLN A 7 7.33 8.70 -2.17
CA GLN A 7 6.51 7.49 -2.18
C GLN A 7 7.20 6.42 -1.35
N LYS A 8 6.53 5.90 -0.33
CA LYS A 8 6.97 4.70 0.38
C LYS A 8 6.62 3.48 -0.48
N ILE A 9 7.61 2.67 -0.82
CA ILE A 9 7.42 1.43 -1.58
C ILE A 9 7.73 0.25 -0.67
N TYR A 10 6.74 -0.61 -0.46
CA TYR A 10 6.87 -1.84 0.31
C TYR A 10 7.00 -3.02 -0.64
N THR A 11 8.02 -3.85 -0.44
CA THR A 11 8.32 -5.00 -1.31
C THR A 11 8.12 -6.35 -0.61
N HIS A 12 7.92 -6.35 0.71
CA HIS A 12 7.71 -7.56 1.49
C HIS A 12 6.22 -7.71 1.85
N ILE A 13 5.64 -8.84 1.45
CA ILE A 13 4.26 -9.20 1.75
C ILE A 13 4.24 -10.32 2.78
N GLU A 14 3.55 -10.12 3.89
CA GLU A 14 3.43 -11.08 4.98
C GLU A 14 2.35 -12.14 4.67
N ASN A 15 1.25 -11.72 4.05
CA ASN A 15 0.16 -12.62 3.66
C ASN A 15 -0.59 -12.11 2.43
N ILE A 16 -1.15 -13.03 1.65
CA ILE A 16 -1.96 -12.74 0.46
C ILE A 16 -3.21 -13.61 0.48
N THR A 17 -4.35 -12.98 0.22
CA THR A 17 -5.62 -13.65 -0.09
C THR A 17 -6.07 -13.27 -1.50
N LYS A 18 -7.25 -13.75 -1.92
CA LYS A 18 -7.83 -13.39 -3.22
C LYS A 18 -8.07 -11.89 -3.38
N ALA A 19 -8.40 -11.18 -2.30
CA ALA A 19 -8.86 -9.78 -2.36
C ALA A 19 -7.91 -8.79 -1.67
N THR A 20 -7.00 -9.28 -0.81
CA THR A 20 -6.15 -8.41 0.02
C THR A 20 -4.73 -8.95 0.14
N CYS A 21 -3.79 -8.06 0.42
CA CYS A 21 -2.45 -8.38 0.88
C CYS A 21 -2.19 -7.68 2.23
N THR A 22 -1.35 -8.28 3.07
CA THR A 22 -0.94 -7.73 4.36
C THR A 22 0.56 -7.43 4.32
N ILE A 23 0.92 -6.23 4.76
CA ILE A 23 2.31 -5.77 4.85
C ILE A 23 2.55 -5.17 6.23
N LYS A 24 3.82 -5.11 6.66
CA LYS A 24 4.23 -4.26 7.77
C LYS A 24 4.51 -2.86 7.23
N ALA A 25 3.72 -1.89 7.63
CA ALA A 25 3.84 -0.50 7.20
C ALA A 25 3.70 0.46 8.39
N GLU A 26 4.26 1.65 8.26
CA GLU A 26 4.29 2.68 9.31
C GLU A 26 3.76 4.00 8.78
N GLY A 27 2.96 4.68 9.60
CA GLY A 27 2.36 5.98 9.28
C GLY A 27 1.38 5.88 8.11
N ILE A 28 0.52 4.86 8.14
CA ILE A 28 -0.57 4.61 7.18
C ILE A 28 -1.90 4.76 7.91
N THR A 29 -2.95 5.21 7.23
CA THR A 29 -4.30 5.34 7.80
C THR A 29 -5.31 4.40 7.14
N ASN A 30 -6.38 4.04 7.86
CA ASN A 30 -7.53 3.39 7.23
C ASN A 30 -8.07 4.28 6.12
N GLU A 31 -8.58 3.64 5.06
CA GLU A 31 -9.10 4.29 3.85
C GLU A 31 -8.07 4.99 2.97
N GLU A 32 -6.77 4.96 3.33
CA GLU A 32 -5.70 5.52 2.51
C GLU A 32 -5.62 4.80 1.15
N MET A 33 -5.49 5.58 0.08
CA MET A 33 -5.33 5.07 -1.28
C MET A 33 -3.90 4.58 -1.50
N ALA A 34 -3.76 3.40 -2.07
CA ALA A 34 -2.49 2.77 -2.36
C ALA A 34 -2.47 2.18 -3.77
N TYR A 35 -1.29 1.71 -4.18
CA TYR A 35 -1.13 0.87 -5.35
C TYR A 35 -0.54 -0.48 -4.93
N VAL A 36 -1.15 -1.57 -5.38
CA VAL A 36 -0.60 -2.93 -5.26
C VAL A 36 -0.34 -3.43 -6.66
N ASP A 37 0.93 -3.65 -7.00
CA ASP A 37 1.34 -4.07 -8.34
C ASP A 37 0.78 -3.17 -9.47
N GLY A 38 0.86 -1.85 -9.26
CA GLY A 38 0.35 -0.84 -10.20
C GLY A 38 -1.18 -0.72 -10.27
N ARG A 39 -1.93 -1.49 -9.48
CA ARG A 39 -3.40 -1.44 -9.43
C ARG A 39 -3.88 -0.59 -8.25
N PRO A 40 -4.88 0.29 -8.42
CA PRO A 40 -5.48 1.04 -7.32
C PRO A 40 -6.01 0.09 -6.24
N ALA A 41 -5.71 0.42 -5.00
CA ALA A 41 -6.17 -0.30 -3.81
C ALA A 41 -6.45 0.70 -2.68
N GLN A 42 -7.08 0.21 -1.61
CA GLN A 42 -7.39 1.00 -0.43
C GLN A 42 -7.04 0.21 0.83
N VAL A 43 -6.53 0.89 1.84
CA VAL A 43 -6.31 0.30 3.16
C VAL A 43 -7.66 0.05 3.81
N VAL A 44 -8.05 -1.23 3.89
CA VAL A 44 -9.33 -1.66 4.46
C VAL A 44 -9.26 -2.01 5.95
N LYS A 45 -8.04 -2.22 6.48
CA LYS A 45 -7.77 -2.59 7.87
C LYS A 45 -6.29 -2.35 8.21
N ILE A 46 -6.01 -1.89 9.43
CA ILE A 46 -4.67 -1.81 10.05
C ILE A 46 -4.60 -2.82 11.20
#